data_AF-A0AAE9YS01-F1
#
_entry.id   AF-A0AAE9YS01-F1
#
_cell.length_a   1.000
_cell.length_b   1.000
_cell.length_c   1.000
_cell.angle_alpha   90.00
_cell.angle_beta   90.00
_cell.angle_gamma   90.00
#
_symmetry.space_group_name_H-M   'P 1'
#
loop_
_entity.id
_entity.type
_entity.pdbx_description
1 polymer ?
#
loop_
_entity_poly.entity_id
_entity_poly.type
_entity_poly.pdbx_seq_one_letter_code
_entity_poly.pdbx_strand_id
1 'polypeptide(L)' 'MVIKFNVFGKQMSVHRIEQHWQLFNDSDTGMSARVYDVVIPSELTPDELAGYLDDIFHEYANEKFPEVVKLT' A
#
# COMPACT_ATOMS: atom_id res chain seq x y z
N MET A 1 1.82 -8.10 11.00
CA MET A 1 2.66 -8.19 9.78
C MET A 1 2.60 -6.85 9.08
N VAL A 2 3.72 -6.37 8.55
CA VAL A 2 3.80 -5.09 7.82
C VAL A 2 4.47 -5.38 6.48
N ILE A 3 3.89 -4.87 5.39
CA ILE A 3 4.44 -4.96 4.04
C ILE A 3 4.53 -3.56 3.47
N LYS A 4 5.67 -3.20 2.89
CA LYS A 4 5.90 -1.87 2.31
C LYS A 4 5.80 -1.92 0.80
N PHE A 5 5.29 -0.83 0.24
CA PHE A 5 5.12 -0.65 -1.19
C PHE A 5 5.61 0.74 -1.60
N ASN A 6 6.17 0.82 -2.79
CA ASN A 6 6.19 2.05 -3.56
C ASN A 6 4.90 2.07 -4.40
N VAL A 7 3.96 2.93 -4.04
CA VAL A 7 2.71 3.15 -4.76
C VAL A 7 2.89 4.37 -5.64
N PHE A 8 3.28 4.15 -6.90
CA PHE A 8 3.48 5.19 -7.91
C PHE A 8 4.36 6.38 -7.46
N GLY A 9 5.44 6.07 -6.74
CA GLY A 9 6.38 7.06 -6.19
C GLY A 9 6.13 7.45 -4.74
N LYS A 10 5.04 6.98 -4.12
CA LYS A 10 4.71 7.21 -2.71
C LYS A 10 4.98 5.97 -1.87
N GLN A 11 5.77 6.11 -0.80
CA GLN A 11 5.99 4.99 0.12
C GLN A 11 4.77 4.80 1.02
N MET A 12 4.24 3.57 1.04
CA MET A 12 3.08 3.19 1.83
C MET A 12 3.33 1.84 2.50
N SER A 13 2.61 1.56 3.57
CA SER A 13 2.67 0.27 4.24
C SER A 13 1.28 -0.30 4.51
N VAL A 14 1.14 -1.61 4.32
CA VAL A 14 -0.07 -2.38 4.64
C VAL A 14 0.20 -3.21 5.88
N HIS A 15 -0.63 -3.03 6.91
CA HIS A 15 -0.49 -3.66 8.21
C HIS A 15 -1.61 -4.67 8.41
N ARG A 16 -1.27 -5.90 8.84
CA ARG A 16 -2.25 -6.89 9.29
C ARG A 16 -2.56 -6.66 10.76
N ILE A 17 -3.76 -6.19 11.07
CA ILE A 17 -4.25 -5.87 12.42
C ILE A 17 -5.63 -6.50 12.60
N GLU A 18 -5.80 -7.35 13.62
CA GLU A 18 -7.09 -8.00 13.94
C GLU A 18 -7.76 -8.69 12.73
N GLN A 19 -6.95 -9.35 11.88
CA GLN A 19 -7.38 -10.00 10.63
C GLN A 19 -7.79 -9.04 9.49
N HIS A 20 -7.64 -7.73 9.68
CA HIS A 20 -7.85 -6.73 8.64
C HIS A 20 -6.54 -6.19 8.11
N TRP A 21 -6.57 -5.75 6.85
CA TRP A 21 -5.51 -4.98 6.24
C TRP A 21 -5.80 -3.50 6.42
N GLN A 22 -4.80 -2.76 6.92
CA GLN A 22 -4.88 -1.31 7.11
C GLN A 22 -3.75 -0.64 6.34
N LEU A 23 -4.11 0.39 5.57
CA LEU A 23 -3.16 1.15 4.77
C LEU A 23 -2.63 2.34 5.55
N PHE A 24 -1.33 2.61 5.41
CA PHE A 24 -0.66 3.75 6.02
C PHE A 24 0.20 4.46 4.99
N ASN A 25 0.24 5.80 5.07
CA ASN A 25 1.29 6.59 4.44
C ASN A 25 2.54 6.45 5.30
N ASP A 26 3.62 5.93 4.73
CA ASP A 26 4.92 5.93 5.40
C ASP A 26 5.58 7.30 5.20
N SER A 27 6.17 7.84 6.26
CA SER A 27 7.02 9.01 6.16
C SER A 27 8.46 8.63 6.50
N ASP A 28 9.42 9.26 5.81
CA ASP A 28 10.84 8.99 6.04
C ASP A 28 11.35 9.58 7.36
N THR A 29 10.60 10.49 7.97
CA THR A 29 11.05 11.33 9.10
C THR A 29 10.12 11.30 10.30
N GLY A 30 9.05 10.51 10.29
CA GLY A 30 8.03 10.53 11.33
C GLY A 30 7.18 9.26 11.40
N MET A 31 6.06 9.34 12.12
CA MET A 31 5.15 8.20 12.29
C MET A 31 4.28 8.00 11.05
N SER A 32 4.07 6.74 10.65
CA SER A 32 3.15 6.40 9.57
C SER A 32 1.72 6.81 9.93
N ALA A 33 1.01 7.42 8.98
CA ALA A 33 -0.36 7.92 9.17
C ALA A 33 -1.38 6.97 8.51
N ARG A 34 -2.40 6.55 9.25
CA ARG A 34 -3.44 5.65 8.74
C ARG A 34 -4.26 6.33 7.64
N VAL A 35 -4.50 5.61 6.54
CA VAL A 35 -5.41 5.99 5.46
C VAL A 35 -6.75 5.30 5.72
N TYR A 36 -7.79 6.07 5.97
CA TYR A 36 -9.13 5.55 6.30
C TYR A 36 -10.03 5.40 5.06
N ASP A 37 -9.76 6.16 4.01
CA ASP A 37 -10.58 6.16 2.78
C ASP A 37 -10.32 4.93 1.89
N VAL A 38 -9.35 4.09 2.25
CA VAL A 38 -9.04 2.83 1.57
C VAL A 38 -9.34 1.66 2.48
N VAL A 39 -10.29 0.83 2.04
CA VAL A 39 -10.59 -0.47 2.67
C VAL A 39 -9.95 -1.55 1.82
N ILE A 40 -9.07 -2.36 2.41
CA ILE A 40 -8.46 -3.50 1.73
C ILE A 40 -9.22 -4.77 2.17
N PRO A 41 -9.75 -5.59 1.24
CA PRO A 41 -10.44 -6.82 1.58
C PRO A 41 -9.55 -7.77 2.41
N SER A 42 -10.08 -8.26 3.53
CA SER A 42 -9.33 -9.05 4.52
C SER A 42 -8.86 -10.42 4.01
N GLU A 43 -9.50 -10.92 2.96
CA GLU A 43 -9.24 -12.19 2.29
C GLU A 43 -8.01 -12.15 1.39
N LEU A 44 -7.57 -10.94 0.99
CA LEU A 44 -6.38 -10.80 0.14
C LEU A 44 -5.15 -11.38 0.82
N THR A 45 -4.43 -12.19 0.08
CA THR A 45 -3.11 -12.70 0.46
C THR A 45 -2.06 -11.59 0.32
N PRO A 46 -0.90 -11.74 0.99
CA PRO A 46 0.20 -10.78 0.87
C PRO A 46 0.66 -10.50 -0.57
N ASP A 47 0.53 -11.47 -1.48
CA ASP A 47 1.00 -11.36 -2.85
C ASP A 47 -0.02 -10.65 -3.77
N GLU A 48 -1.29 -10.60 -3.37
CA GLU A 48 -2.36 -9.89 -4.08
C GLU A 48 -2.41 -8.39 -3.74
N LEU A 49 -1.76 -7.97 -2.65
CA LEU A 49 -1.80 -6.58 -2.18
C LEU A 49 -1.18 -5.59 -3.18
N ALA A 50 -0.13 -5.98 -3.90
CA ALA A 50 0.50 -5.10 -4.90
C ALA A 50 -0.49 -4.80 -6.03
N GLY A 51 -1.12 -5.83 -6.60
CA GLY A 51 -2.11 -5.68 -7.66
C GLY A 51 -3.33 -4.87 -7.20
N TYR A 52 -3.82 -5.13 -5.98
CA TYR A 52 -4.91 -4.32 -5.42
C TYR A 52 -4.57 -2.83 -5.34
N LEU A 53 -3.37 -2.51 -4.83
CA LEU A 53 -2.90 -1.12 -4.73
C LEU A 53 -2.68 -0.50 -6.12
N ASP A 54 -2.20 -1.29 -7.09
CA ASP A 54 -2.02 -0.84 -8.47
C ASP A 54 -3.37 -0.42 -9.08
N ASP A 55 -4.38 -1.29 -8.96
CA ASP A 55 -5.71 -1.05 -9.52
C ASP A 55 -6.38 0.21 -8.94
N ILE A 56 -6.36 0.38 -7.61
CA ILE A 56 -7.07 1.51 -6.96
C ILE A 56 -6.34 2.84 -7.08
N PHE A 57 -5.02 2.83 -7.25
CA PHE A 57 -4.19 4.04 -7.37
C PHE A 57 -3.69 4.27 -8.79
N HIS A 58 -4.19 3.52 -9.79
CA HIS A 58 -3.65 3.50 -11.15
C HIS A 58 -3.56 4.88 -11.82
N GLU A 59 -4.42 5.83 -11.41
CA GLU A 59 -4.39 7.21 -11.91
C GLU A 59 -3.08 7.96 -11.61
N TYR A 60 -2.27 7.49 -10.65
CA TYR A 60 -0.98 8.07 -10.29
C TYR A 60 0.20 7.49 -11.10
N ALA A 61 -0.05 6.46 -11.92
CA ALA A 61 0.95 5.84 -12.76
C ALA A 61 1.57 6.84 -13.75
N ASN A 62 2.89 6.77 -13.91
CA ASN A 62 3.63 7.61 -14.86
C ASN A 62 4.90 6.90 -15.33
N GLU A 63 5.61 7.49 -16.30
CA GLU A 63 6.81 6.89 -16.89
C GLU A 63 7.89 6.51 -15.87
N LYS A 64 8.01 7.27 -14.77
CA LYS A 64 9.02 7.01 -13.72
C LYS A 64 8.57 5.95 -12.72
N PHE A 65 7.27 5.88 -12.45
CA PHE A 65 6.67 4.91 -11.54
C PHE A 65 5.46 4.29 -12.26
N PRO A 66 5.67 3.25 -13.09
CA PRO A 66 4.61 2.70 -13.93
C PRO A 66 3.73 1.68 -13.21
N GLU A 67 4.17 1.16 -12.08
CA GLU A 67 3.49 0.09 -11.32
C GLU A 67 3.76 0.23 -9.82
N VAL A 68 2.95 -0.45 -9.01
CA VAL A 68 3.17 -0.61 -7.58
C VAL A 68 4.20 -1.70 -7.30
N VAL A 69 5.26 -1.36 -6.57
CA VAL A 69 6.38 -2.27 -6.28
C VAL A 69 6.43 -2.59 -4.78
N LYS A 70 6.42 -3.88 -4.43
CA LYS A 70 6.68 -4.34 -3.06
C LYS A 70 8.14 -4.09 -2.67
N LEU A 71 8.38 -3.48 -1.52
CA LEU A 71 9.71 -3.09 -1.04
C LEU A 71 10.25 -4.06 0.02
N THR A 72 9.44 -4.41 1.03
CA THR A 72 9.80 -5.31 2.14
C THR A 72 8.57 -6.02 2.67
#